data_AF-A0A5C5YWI5-F1
#
_entry.id   AF-A0A5C5YWI5-F1
#
_cell.length_a   1.000
_cell.length_b   1.000
_cell.length_c   1.000
_cell.angle_alpha   90.00
_cell.angle_beta   90.00
_cell.angle_gamma   90.00
#
_symmetry.space_group_name_H-M   'P 1'
#
loop_
_entity.id
_entity.type
_entity.pdbx_description
1 polymer ?
#
loop_
_entity_poly.entity_id
_entity_poly.type
_entity_poly.pdbx_seq_one_letter_code
_entity_poly.pdbx_strand_id
1 'polypeptide(L)'
;MDSFTPVELETLADAVAERVADRLANRRRLLTRHELSQVIGVSVPKLDTMLRDGELPVIRVGRKVLFDPHAVIAHLAMNSRGA
;
A
#
# COMPACT_ATOMS: atom_id res chain seq x y z
N MET A 1 33.17 -5.28 25.04
CA MET A 1 32.33 -4.77 23.95
C MET A 1 32.38 -5.84 22.88
N ASP A 2 31.37 -6.67 22.80
CA ASP A 2 31.31 -7.72 21.78
C ASP A 2 31.17 -7.03 20.42
N SER A 3 32.19 -7.20 19.58
CA SER A 3 32.17 -6.71 18.20
C SER A 3 31.67 -7.84 17.32
N PHE A 4 30.62 -7.58 16.55
CA PHE A 4 30.12 -8.54 15.58
C PHE A 4 31.17 -8.76 14.49
N THR A 5 31.36 -10.02 14.11
CA THR A 5 32.13 -10.35 12.91
C THR A 5 31.36 -9.90 11.66
N PRO A 6 32.05 -9.66 10.53
CA PRO A 6 31.38 -9.28 9.29
C PRO A 6 30.29 -10.27 8.86
N VAL A 7 30.53 -11.57 9.07
CA VAL A 7 29.59 -12.65 8.70
C VAL A 7 28.33 -12.62 9.57
N GLU A 8 28.45 -12.34 10.86
CA GLU A 8 27.29 -12.19 11.76
C GLU A 8 26.45 -10.98 11.38
N LEU A 9 27.10 -9.89 10.96
CA LEU A 9 26.40 -8.69 10.50
C LEU A 9 25.64 -8.93 9.20
N GLU A 10 26.24 -9.64 8.24
CA GLU A 10 25.58 -10.04 6.99
C GLU A 10 24.38 -10.96 7.27
N THR A 11 24.56 -11.95 8.14
CA THR A 11 23.49 -12.88 8.53
C THR A 11 22.31 -12.15 9.20
N LEU A 12 22.60 -11.16 10.04
CA LEU A 12 21.57 -10.32 10.65
C LEU A 12 20.86 -9.44 9.60
N ALA A 13 21.61 -8.88 8.66
CA ALA A 13 21.06 -8.05 7.60
C ALA A 13 20.06 -8.84 6.73
N ASP A 14 20.41 -10.07 6.36
CA ASP A 14 19.53 -10.96 5.58
C ASP A 14 18.26 -11.30 6.35
N ALA A 15 18.38 -11.66 7.63
CA ALA A 15 17.22 -11.98 8.49
C ALA A 15 16.29 -10.77 8.67
N VAL A 16 16.84 -9.56 8.76
CA VAL A 16 16.05 -8.33 8.81
C VAL A 16 15.37 -8.07 7.47
N ALA A 17 16.09 -8.22 6.36
CA ALA A 17 15.56 -8.01 5.02
C ALA A 17 14.38 -8.94 4.72
N GLU A 18 14.50 -10.23 5.05
CA GLU A 18 13.44 -11.21 4.90
C GLU A 18 12.20 -10.84 5.72
N ARG A 19 12.39 -10.47 7.00
CA ARG A 19 11.28 -10.10 7.87
C ARG A 19 10.59 -8.81 7.46
N VAL A 20 11.34 -7.86 6.90
CA VAL A 20 10.78 -6.62 6.31
C VAL A 20 10.02 -6.95 5.03
N ALA A 21 10.57 -7.79 4.15
CA ALA A 21 9.93 -8.23 2.92
C ALA A 21 8.59 -8.92 3.22
N ASP A 22 8.56 -9.84 4.18
CA ASP A 22 7.33 -10.50 4.63
C ASP A 22 6.31 -9.51 5.19
N ARG A 23 6.76 -8.52 5.96
CA ARG A 23 5.87 -7.49 6.50
C ARG A 23 5.30 -6.60 5.39
N LEU A 24 6.07 -6.32 4.34
CA LEU A 24 5.63 -5.56 3.18
C LEU A 24 4.74 -6.41 2.25
N ALA A 25 5.01 -7.70 2.09
CA ALA A 25 4.17 -8.62 1.33
C ALA A 25 2.80 -8.81 2.03
N ASN A 26 2.80 -8.93 3.35
CA ASN A 26 1.59 -8.99 4.18
C ASN A 26 0.85 -7.63 4.29
N ARG A 27 1.42 -6.53 3.76
CA ARG A 27 0.69 -5.26 3.58
C ARG A 27 -0.25 -5.25 2.37
N ARG A 28 -0.41 -6.35 1.63
CA ARG A 28 -1.53 -6.56 0.69
C ARG A 28 -2.90 -6.67 1.38
N ARG A 29 -3.08 -6.00 2.53
CA ARG A 29 -4.38 -5.85 3.16
C ARG A 29 -5.18 -4.83 2.38
N LEU A 30 -6.47 -5.12 2.22
CA LEU A 30 -7.38 -4.16 1.64
C LEU A 30 -7.58 -2.99 2.59
N LEU A 31 -7.48 -1.79 2.06
CA LEU A 31 -7.60 -0.55 2.82
C LEU A 31 -9.06 -0.10 2.88
N THR A 32 -9.44 0.49 4.00
CA THR A 32 -10.67 1.26 4.10
C THR A 32 -10.53 2.60 3.36
N ARG A 33 -11.65 3.28 3.17
CA ARG A 33 -11.70 4.64 2.60
C ARG A 33 -10.77 5.62 3.32
N HIS A 34 -10.76 5.64 4.65
CA HIS A 34 -9.90 6.54 5.42
C HIS A 34 -8.42 6.19 5.25
N GLU A 35 -8.06 4.91 5.28
CA GLU A 35 -6.68 4.49 5.10
C GLU A 35 -6.17 4.81 3.69
N LEU A 36 -6.98 4.58 2.66
CA LEU A 36 -6.60 4.91 1.29
C LEU A 36 -6.34 6.41 1.12
N SER A 37 -7.17 7.28 1.72
CA SER A 37 -7.00 8.74 1.62
C SER A 37 -5.63 9.19 2.15
N GLN A 38 -5.15 8.55 3.23
CA GLN A 38 -3.82 8.80 3.77
C GLN A 38 -2.72 8.30 2.83
N VAL A 39 -2.91 7.12 2.23
CA VAL A 39 -1.91 6.51 1.33
C VAL A 39 -1.71 7.31 0.04
N ILE A 40 -2.77 7.81 -0.58
CA ILE A 40 -2.67 8.58 -1.83
C ILE A 40 -2.59 10.11 -1.61
N GLY A 41 -2.62 10.56 -0.36
CA GLY A 41 -2.43 11.97 -0.01
C GLY A 41 -3.57 12.90 -0.41
N VAL A 42 -4.83 12.43 -0.38
CA VAL A 42 -6.01 13.26 -0.70
C VAL A 42 -6.98 13.35 0.47
N SER A 43 -7.78 14.41 0.50
CA SER A 43 -8.83 14.56 1.50
C SER A 43 -9.92 13.50 1.29
N VAL A 44 -10.54 13.08 2.40
CA VAL A 44 -11.63 12.10 2.41
C VAL A 44 -12.85 12.54 1.56
N PRO A 45 -13.23 13.84 1.49
CA PRO A 45 -14.24 14.31 0.54
C PRO A 45 -13.81 14.20 -0.92
N LYS A 46 -12.55 14.52 -1.26
CA LYS A 46 -12.05 14.37 -2.63
C LYS A 46 -12.07 12.90 -3.06
N LEU A 47 -11.66 12.01 -2.16
CA LEU A 47 -11.75 10.57 -2.39
C LEU A 47 -13.19 10.12 -2.70
N ASP A 48 -14.19 10.67 -2.00
CA ASP A 48 -15.61 10.39 -2.30
C ASP A 48 -16.04 10.85 -3.69
N THR A 49 -15.59 12.03 -4.12
CA THR A 49 -15.84 12.51 -5.48
C THR A 49 -15.28 11.52 -6.49
N MET A 50 -14.02 11.08 -6.32
CA MET A 50 -13.39 10.08 -7.20
C MET A 50 -14.14 8.75 -7.22
N LEU A 51 -14.66 8.30 -6.07
CA LEU A 51 -15.48 7.08 -5.98
C LEU A 51 -16.82 7.22 -6.70
N ARG A 52 -17.48 8.36 -6.54
CA ARG A 52 -18.76 8.65 -7.21
C ARG A 52 -18.59 8.74 -8.72
N ASP A 53 -17.48 9.32 -9.16
CA ASP A 53 -17.17 9.54 -10.57
C ASP A 53 -16.53 8.28 -11.22
N GLY A 54 -16.32 7.20 -10.44
CA GLY A 54 -15.88 5.90 -10.95
C GLY A 54 -14.38 5.80 -11.26
N GLU A 55 -13.58 6.72 -10.73
CA GLU A 55 -12.15 6.87 -11.06
C GLU A 55 -11.23 5.90 -10.31
N LEU A 56 -11.77 5.07 -9.41
CA LEU A 56 -10.98 4.20 -8.54
C LEU A 56 -11.46 2.74 -8.62
N PRO A 57 -10.53 1.77 -8.72
CA PRO A 57 -10.87 0.36 -8.58
C PRO A 57 -11.33 0.07 -7.16
N VAL A 58 -12.50 -0.56 -7.02
CA VAL A 58 -13.16 -0.83 -5.74
C VAL A 58 -13.35 -2.34 -5.54
N ILE A 59 -13.13 -2.83 -4.33
CA ILE A 59 -13.45 -4.19 -3.91
C ILE A 59 -14.59 -4.13 -2.88
N ARG A 60 -15.71 -4.81 -3.17
CA ARG A 60 -16.84 -4.91 -2.25
C ARG A 60 -16.83 -6.27 -1.54
N VAL A 61 -16.80 -6.24 -0.20
CA VAL A 61 -16.90 -7.43 0.65
C VAL A 61 -18.10 -7.27 1.57
N GLY A 62 -19.21 -7.94 1.23
CA GLY A 62 -20.50 -7.71 1.86
C GLY A 62 -20.94 -6.25 1.74
N ARG A 63 -21.11 -5.56 2.89
CA ARG A 63 -21.46 -4.13 2.95
C ARG A 63 -20.24 -3.20 2.96
N LYS A 64 -19.01 -3.74 3.03
CA LYS A 64 -17.79 -2.94 3.11
C LYS A 64 -17.23 -2.64 1.73
N VAL A 65 -16.76 -1.41 1.56
CA VAL A 65 -15.99 -0.93 0.41
C VAL A 65 -14.54 -0.86 0.82
N LEU A 66 -13.68 -1.60 0.11
CA LEU A 66 -12.26 -1.71 0.39
C LEU A 66 -11.44 -1.53 -0.89
N PHE A 67 -10.13 -1.31 -0.71
CA PHE A 67 -9.23 -0.93 -1.79
C PHE A 67 -7.94 -1.74 -1.75
N ASP A 68 -7.54 -2.30 -2.88
CA ASP A 68 -6.17 -2.75 -3.06
C ASP A 68 -5.30 -1.51 -3.38
N PRO A 69 -4.35 -1.12 -2.51
CA PRO A 69 -3.52 0.06 -2.75
C PRO A 69 -2.70 -0.05 -4.04
N HIS A 70 -2.23 -1.24 -4.42
CA HIS A 70 -1.44 -1.40 -5.63
C HIS A 70 -2.28 -1.20 -6.89
N ALA A 71 -3.49 -1.76 -6.92
CA ALA A 71 -4.41 -1.58 -8.02
C ALA A 71 -4.80 -0.11 -8.20
N VAL A 72 -5.06 0.60 -7.09
CA VAL A 72 -5.37 2.04 -7.12
C VAL A 72 -4.20 2.85 -7.66
N ILE A 73 -2.99 2.67 -7.13
CA ILE A 73 -1.80 3.43 -7.57
C ILE A 73 -1.52 3.17 -9.05
N ALA A 74 -1.59 1.91 -9.49
CA ALA A 74 -1.40 1.56 -10.89
C ALA A 74 -2.44 2.24 -11.80
N HIS A 75 -3.72 2.22 -11.40
CA HIS A 75 -4.80 2.86 -12.15
C HIS A 75 -4.58 4.38 -12.28
N LEU A 76 -4.23 5.04 -11.18
CA LEU A 76 -3.94 6.49 -11.16
C LEU A 76 -2.74 6.84 -12.05
N ALA A 77 -1.69 6.02 -12.04
CA ALA A 77 -0.50 6.22 -12.87
C ALA A 77 -0.78 6.07 -14.38
N MET A 78 -1.78 5.27 -14.76
CA MET A 78 -2.21 5.12 -16.16
C MET A 78 -3.04 6.32 -16.61
N ASN A 79 -3.99 6.78 -15.78
CA ASN A 79 -4.88 7.90 -16.14
C ASN A 79 -4.16 9.25 -16.19
N SER A 80 -3.10 9.44 -15.40
CA SER A 80 -2.29 10.67 -15.40
C SER A 80 -1.41 10.85 -16.65
N ARG A 81 -1.25 9.81 -17.49
CA ARG A 81 -0.51 9.90 -18.77
C ARG A 81 -1.39 10.32 -19.96
N GLY A 82 -2.70 10.41 -19.76
CA GLY A 82 -3.67 10.78 -20.80
C GLY A 82 -4.23 12.21 -20.67
N ALA A 83 -3.69 13.03 -19.77
CA ALA A 83 -4.11 14.41 -19.51
C ALA A 83 -3.04 15.42 -19.96
#